data_AF-A0A4Q3YR32-F1
#
_entry.id   AF-A0A4Q3YR32-F1
#
_cell.length_a   1.000
_cell.length_b   1.000
_cell.length_c   1.000
_cell.angle_alpha   90.00
_cell.angle_beta   90.00
_cell.angle_gamma   90.00
#
_symmetry.space_group_name_H-M   'P 1'
#
loop_
_entity.id
_entity.type
_entity.pdbx_description
1 polymer ?
#
loop_
_entity_poly.entity_id
_entity_poly.type
_entity_poly.pdbx_seq_one_letter_code
_entity_poly.pdbx_strand_id
1 'polypeptide(L)'
;MMNVEILAGMKRSTPFAMPWPTEQTPATILAFTSPDDWLAFLKARDLNTLVPQIVSAKFSRAQRLYALSWLDFDLVKAGELVAITALELALRDRYAGQMKQKRPMLDALLRHLVNEDHLTDDELAFTRRYGGSVEKILFETNAAMQARKSDGGPPPTTLVSIRNGLVHGDPFDGLPWSGLLELIRDLIEYVYRDMIAPDQTLRGRV
;
A
#
# COMPACT_ATOMS: atom_id res chain seq x y z
N MET A 1 -15.16 5.76 8.65
CA MET A 1 -16.33 5.07 8.05
C MET A 1 -16.54 5.61 6.64
N MET A 2 -16.51 4.73 5.63
CA MET A 2 -16.71 5.02 4.22
C MET A 2 -18.23 5.03 3.94
N ASN A 3 -18.84 6.21 3.78
CA ASN A 3 -20.23 6.35 3.31
C ASN A 3 -20.19 6.64 1.81
N VAL A 4 -20.72 5.73 1.00
CA VAL A 4 -20.77 5.81 -0.46
C VAL A 4 -22.18 5.50 -0.95
N GLU A 5 -23.19 6.10 -0.32
CA GLU A 5 -24.62 5.96 -0.67
C GLU A 5 -24.90 6.15 -2.18
N ILE A 6 -24.07 6.90 -2.89
CA ILE A 6 -24.15 7.09 -4.35
C ILE A 6 -24.03 5.80 -5.17
N LEU A 7 -23.47 4.72 -4.61
CA LEU A 7 -23.33 3.42 -5.30
C LEU A 7 -24.54 2.49 -5.08
N ALA A 8 -25.45 2.82 -4.16
CA ALA A 8 -26.55 1.95 -3.80
C ALA A 8 -27.47 1.65 -4.99
N GLY A 9 -27.75 0.37 -5.24
CA GLY A 9 -28.64 -0.08 -6.32
C GLY A 9 -28.06 -0.01 -7.74
N MET A 10 -26.79 0.41 -7.90
CA MET A 10 -26.16 0.51 -9.20
C MET A 10 -25.77 -0.87 -9.76
N LYS A 11 -26.06 -1.11 -11.04
CA LYS A 11 -25.73 -2.36 -11.74
C LYS A 11 -24.79 -2.08 -12.91
N ARG A 12 -23.76 -2.91 -13.05
CA ARG A 12 -22.89 -2.92 -14.25
C ARG A 12 -23.32 -4.06 -15.17
N SER A 13 -23.18 -3.86 -16.47
CA SER A 13 -23.41 -4.91 -17.49
C SER A 13 -22.30 -5.96 -17.50
N THR A 14 -21.10 -5.59 -17.06
CA THR A 14 -19.95 -6.47 -16.85
C THR A 14 -19.47 -6.39 -15.41
N PRO A 15 -18.93 -7.50 -14.84
CA PRO A 15 -18.32 -7.46 -13.52
C PRO A 15 -17.24 -6.39 -13.43
N PHE A 16 -17.14 -5.73 -12.29
CA PHE A 16 -16.01 -4.87 -11.98
C PHE A 16 -14.77 -5.75 -11.76
N ALA A 17 -13.74 -5.58 -12.59
CA ALA A 17 -12.56 -6.43 -12.62
C ALA A 17 -11.35 -5.68 -12.06
N MET A 18 -10.67 -6.24 -11.06
CA MET A 18 -9.55 -5.60 -10.37
C MET A 18 -8.35 -6.56 -10.27
N PRO A 19 -7.15 -6.14 -10.71
CA PRO A 19 -5.92 -6.90 -10.44
C PRO A 19 -5.66 -7.02 -8.94
N TRP A 20 -5.50 -8.25 -8.45
CA TRP A 20 -5.14 -8.54 -7.06
C TRP A 20 -4.37 -9.86 -6.96
N PRO A 21 -3.41 -10.00 -6.03
CA PRO A 21 -2.73 -11.27 -5.83
C PRO A 21 -3.65 -12.31 -5.19
N THR A 22 -3.36 -13.57 -5.51
CA THR A 22 -3.85 -14.77 -4.83
C THR A 22 -2.65 -15.59 -4.34
N GLU A 23 -2.88 -16.56 -3.46
CA GLU A 23 -1.84 -17.48 -2.98
C GLU A 23 -1.13 -18.21 -4.13
N GLN A 24 -1.84 -18.44 -5.24
CA GLN A 24 -1.30 -19.14 -6.41
C GLN A 24 -0.73 -18.22 -7.48
N THR A 25 -1.17 -16.96 -7.56
CA THR A 25 -0.82 -16.08 -8.69
C THR A 25 -0.76 -14.61 -8.27
N PRO A 26 0.36 -13.90 -8.51
CA PRO A 26 0.54 -12.52 -8.05
C PRO A 26 -0.30 -11.47 -8.81
N ALA A 27 -0.89 -11.84 -9.95
CA ALA A 27 -1.66 -10.94 -10.81
C ALA A 27 -2.97 -11.58 -11.29
N THR A 28 -3.77 -12.12 -10.36
CA THR A 28 -5.12 -12.60 -10.68
C THR A 28 -6.07 -11.42 -10.92
N ILE A 29 -7.05 -11.58 -11.81
CA ILE A 29 -8.14 -10.62 -11.95
C ILE A 29 -9.30 -11.08 -11.08
N LEU A 30 -9.58 -10.34 -10.01
CA LEU A 30 -10.78 -10.54 -9.20
C LEU A 30 -11.97 -9.84 -9.86
N ALA A 31 -13.13 -10.51 -9.88
CA ALA A 31 -14.36 -9.97 -10.46
C ALA A 31 -15.42 -9.78 -9.37
N PHE A 32 -16.03 -8.60 -9.34
CA PHE A 32 -17.09 -8.22 -8.41
C PHE A 32 -18.37 -7.94 -9.19
N THR A 33 -19.48 -8.58 -8.80
CA THR A 33 -20.76 -8.47 -9.52
C THR A 33 -21.68 -7.41 -8.95
N SER A 34 -21.46 -6.99 -7.70
CA SER A 34 -22.22 -5.92 -7.04
C SER A 34 -21.33 -4.87 -6.38
N PRO A 35 -21.81 -3.62 -6.22
CA PRO A 35 -21.11 -2.61 -5.44
C PRO A 35 -20.86 -3.07 -3.99
N ASP A 36 -21.79 -3.82 -3.40
CA ASP A 36 -21.68 -4.29 -2.02
C ASP A 36 -20.51 -5.27 -1.84
N ASP A 37 -20.28 -6.17 -2.79
CA ASP A 37 -19.13 -7.08 -2.77
C ASP A 37 -17.80 -6.30 -2.83
N TRP A 38 -17.75 -5.27 -3.68
CA TRP A 38 -16.58 -4.40 -3.80
C TRP A 38 -16.33 -3.59 -2.52
N LEU A 39 -17.38 -3.00 -1.95
CA LEU A 39 -17.29 -2.22 -0.72
C LEU A 39 -16.91 -3.10 0.48
N ALA A 40 -17.46 -4.32 0.57
CA ALA A 40 -17.09 -5.29 1.59
C ALA A 40 -15.61 -5.71 1.46
N PHE A 41 -15.14 -5.92 0.24
CA PHE A 41 -13.74 -6.22 -0.05
C PHE A 41 -12.80 -5.11 0.42
N LEU A 42 -13.13 -3.85 0.12
CA LEU A 42 -12.36 -2.68 0.57
C LEU A 42 -12.39 -2.50 2.08
N LYS A 43 -13.55 -2.72 2.71
CA LYS A 43 -13.74 -2.60 4.16
C LYS A 43 -12.91 -3.64 4.94
N ALA A 44 -12.72 -4.83 4.39
CA ALA A 44 -11.81 -5.82 4.96
C ALA A 44 -10.32 -5.39 4.96
N ARG A 45 -9.99 -4.26 4.30
CA ARG A 45 -8.69 -3.59 4.34
C ARG A 45 -8.74 -2.26 5.11
N ASP A 46 -9.70 -2.08 6.01
CA ASP A 46 -9.64 -0.94 6.95
C ASP A 46 -8.38 -1.05 7.83
N LEU A 47 -7.79 0.11 8.13
CA LEU A 47 -6.70 0.20 9.11
C LEU A 47 -7.21 -0.05 10.53
N ASN A 48 -6.35 -0.60 11.38
CA ASN A 48 -6.59 -0.67 12.81
C ASN A 48 -6.93 0.71 13.40
N THR A 49 -7.91 0.74 14.32
CA THR A 49 -8.40 1.98 14.95
C THR A 49 -7.35 2.73 15.77
N LEU A 50 -6.25 2.06 16.13
CA LEU A 50 -5.13 2.65 16.87
C LEU A 50 -4.14 3.41 15.97
N VAL A 51 -4.25 3.29 14.64
CA VAL A 51 -3.47 4.11 13.70
C VAL A 51 -3.91 5.58 13.82
N PRO A 52 -2.96 6.54 13.96
CA PRO A 52 -3.29 7.95 14.14
C PRO A 52 -4.26 8.52 13.11
N GLN A 53 -5.19 9.35 13.59
CA GLN A 53 -6.32 9.85 12.79
C GLN A 53 -5.88 10.55 11.49
N ILE A 54 -4.74 11.26 11.50
CA ILE A 54 -4.24 11.97 10.31
C ILE A 54 -3.86 10.99 9.17
N VAL A 55 -3.28 9.84 9.52
CA VAL A 55 -2.93 8.77 8.58
C VAL A 55 -4.20 8.02 8.16
N SER A 56 -5.02 7.60 9.14
CA SER A 56 -6.26 6.88 8.89
C SER A 56 -7.23 7.67 8.00
N ALA A 57 -7.37 8.98 8.21
CA ALA A 57 -8.20 9.83 7.38
C ALA A 57 -7.70 9.89 5.92
N LYS A 58 -6.38 9.89 5.71
CA LYS A 58 -5.77 9.91 4.38
C LYS A 58 -5.92 8.56 3.67
N PHE A 59 -5.70 7.45 4.38
CA PHE A 59 -5.94 6.12 3.83
C PHE A 59 -7.42 5.90 3.50
N SER A 60 -8.35 6.35 4.35
CA SER A 60 -9.79 6.32 4.02
C SER A 60 -10.16 7.20 2.82
N ARG A 61 -9.36 8.22 2.44
CA ARG A 61 -9.57 8.93 1.16
C ARG A 61 -9.15 8.06 -0.01
N ALA A 62 -8.07 7.31 0.10
CA ALA A 62 -7.68 6.31 -0.90
C ALA A 62 -8.79 5.26 -1.09
N GLN A 63 -9.29 4.65 0.00
CA GLN A 63 -10.39 3.68 -0.07
C GLN A 63 -11.65 4.25 -0.73
N ARG A 64 -11.98 5.53 -0.50
CA ARG A 64 -13.12 6.17 -1.20
C ARG A 64 -12.88 6.31 -2.70
N LEU A 65 -11.67 6.61 -3.15
CA LEU A 65 -11.33 6.66 -4.57
C LEU A 65 -11.41 5.26 -5.20
N TYR A 66 -10.94 4.23 -4.50
CA TYR A 66 -11.18 2.84 -4.88
C TYR A 66 -12.67 2.50 -4.91
N ALA A 67 -13.49 2.96 -3.96
CA ALA A 67 -14.92 2.70 -3.99
C ALA A 67 -15.60 3.35 -5.19
N LEU A 68 -15.28 4.63 -5.45
CA LEU A 68 -15.80 5.39 -6.59
C LEU A 68 -15.35 4.82 -7.94
N SER A 69 -14.30 4.00 -7.97
CA SER A 69 -13.87 3.39 -9.23
C SER A 69 -14.87 2.38 -9.80
N TRP A 70 -15.85 1.96 -8.99
CA TRP A 70 -17.04 1.27 -9.48
C TRP A 70 -17.76 2.06 -10.58
N LEU A 71 -17.71 3.40 -10.55
CA LEU A 71 -18.25 4.29 -11.58
C LEU A 71 -17.27 4.42 -12.74
N ASP A 72 -16.03 4.78 -12.41
CA ASP A 72 -14.97 5.09 -13.36
C ASP A 72 -13.67 4.42 -12.92
N PHE A 73 -13.23 3.43 -13.69
CA PHE A 73 -12.11 2.58 -13.34
C PHE A 73 -10.80 3.37 -13.13
N ASP A 74 -10.63 4.50 -13.83
CA ASP A 74 -9.42 5.32 -13.75
C ASP A 74 -9.22 5.94 -12.37
N LEU A 75 -10.28 6.06 -11.56
CA LEU A 75 -10.20 6.53 -10.17
C LEU A 75 -9.37 5.60 -9.26
N VAL A 76 -9.14 4.34 -9.65
CA VAL A 76 -8.23 3.45 -8.93
C VAL A 76 -6.83 4.06 -8.84
N LYS A 77 -6.31 4.64 -9.94
CA LYS A 77 -4.95 5.20 -9.98
C LYS A 77 -4.80 6.41 -9.06
N ALA A 78 -5.83 7.25 -8.99
CA ALA A 78 -5.88 8.33 -8.00
C ALA A 78 -5.88 7.77 -6.57
N GLY A 79 -6.61 6.67 -6.34
CA GLY A 79 -6.61 5.94 -5.07
C GLY A 79 -5.22 5.41 -4.69
N GLU A 80 -4.51 4.80 -5.62
CA GLU A 80 -3.14 4.29 -5.45
C GLU A 80 -2.18 5.39 -5.00
N LEU A 81 -2.20 6.52 -5.69
CA LEU A 81 -1.38 7.67 -5.34
C LEU A 81 -1.70 8.16 -3.92
N VAL A 82 -2.99 8.33 -3.59
CA VAL A 82 -3.39 8.78 -2.25
C VAL A 82 -2.98 7.77 -1.17
N ALA A 83 -3.09 6.47 -1.43
CA ALA A 83 -2.62 5.42 -0.52
C ALA A 83 -1.11 5.55 -0.26
N ILE A 84 -0.30 5.74 -1.31
CA ILE A 84 1.14 5.94 -1.16
C ILE A 84 1.44 7.19 -0.34
N THR A 85 0.69 8.29 -0.54
CA THR A 85 0.88 9.48 0.30
C THR A 85 0.50 9.24 1.77
N ALA A 86 -0.40 8.29 2.06
CA ALA A 86 -0.74 7.91 3.43
C ALA A 86 0.40 7.13 4.08
N LEU A 87 1.03 6.22 3.33
CA LEU A 87 2.25 5.55 3.76
C LEU A 87 3.41 6.52 3.98
N GLU A 88 3.66 7.44 3.03
CA GLU A 88 4.71 8.46 3.19
C GLU A 88 4.50 9.30 4.47
N LEU A 89 3.24 9.62 4.79
CA LEU A 89 2.91 10.34 6.01
C LEU A 89 3.21 9.50 7.26
N ALA A 90 2.80 8.23 7.30
CA ALA A 90 3.06 7.31 8.41
C ALA A 90 4.57 7.11 8.64
N LEU A 91 5.33 6.88 7.57
CA LEU A 91 6.78 6.71 7.64
C LEU A 91 7.48 7.97 8.16
N ARG A 92 7.08 9.15 7.69
CA ARG A 92 7.65 10.42 8.19
C ARG A 92 7.33 10.66 9.65
N ASP A 93 6.10 10.39 10.06
CA ASP A 93 5.67 10.51 11.44
C ASP A 93 6.54 9.68 12.40
N ARG A 94 6.85 8.42 12.01
CA ARG A 94 7.63 7.51 12.86
C ARG A 94 9.14 7.66 12.74
N TYR A 95 9.68 7.90 11.54
CA TYR A 95 11.12 7.80 11.30
C TYR A 95 11.82 9.12 10.98
N ALA A 96 11.12 10.19 10.57
CA ALA A 96 11.82 11.40 10.11
C ALA A 96 12.70 12.04 11.19
N GLY A 97 12.34 11.92 12.47
CA GLY A 97 13.16 12.39 13.59
C GLY A 97 14.41 11.56 13.89
N GLN A 98 14.51 10.35 13.33
CA GLN A 98 15.63 9.41 13.51
C GLN A 98 16.66 9.54 12.37
N MET A 99 16.28 10.19 11.27
CA MET A 99 17.10 10.31 10.07
C MET A 99 17.91 11.60 10.07
N LYS A 100 19.11 11.55 9.47
CA LYS A 100 19.97 12.73 9.31
C LYS A 100 19.38 13.77 8.34
N GLN A 101 18.61 13.31 7.36
CA GLN A 101 18.00 14.16 6.35
C GLN A 101 16.82 14.94 6.94
N LYS A 102 16.82 16.26 6.78
CA LYS A 102 15.72 17.14 7.25
C LYS A 102 14.36 16.83 6.58
N ARG A 103 14.37 16.31 5.36
CA ARG A 103 13.17 15.95 4.58
C ARG A 103 13.45 14.66 3.79
N PRO A 104 13.36 13.48 4.43
CA PRO A 104 13.60 12.22 3.75
C PRO A 104 12.51 11.95 2.70
N MET A 105 12.94 11.49 1.53
CA MET A 105 12.06 11.02 0.46
C MET A 105 11.59 9.59 0.73
N LEU A 106 10.58 9.12 0.00
CA LEU A 106 10.01 7.78 0.17
C LEU A 106 11.08 6.67 0.10
N ASP A 107 12.01 6.72 -0.85
CA ASP A 107 13.10 5.73 -0.96
C ASP A 107 13.91 5.64 0.34
N ALA A 108 14.33 6.78 0.90
CA ALA A 108 15.10 6.80 2.14
C ALA A 108 14.30 6.27 3.33
N LEU A 109 12.99 6.55 3.39
CA LEU A 109 12.09 6.06 4.43
C LEU A 109 11.86 4.54 4.34
N LEU A 110 11.68 4.00 3.13
CA LEU A 110 11.52 2.56 2.91
C LEU A 110 12.81 1.80 3.20
N ARG A 111 13.97 2.39 2.88
CA ARG A 111 15.26 1.83 3.27
C ARG A 111 15.44 1.80 4.79
N HIS A 112 15.03 2.86 5.49
CA HIS A 112 15.04 2.89 6.96
C HIS A 112 14.15 1.79 7.52
N LEU A 113 12.93 1.65 7.00
CA LEU A 113 11.97 0.62 7.40
C LEU A 113 12.55 -0.80 7.30
N VAL A 114 13.27 -1.13 6.22
CA VAL A 114 13.84 -2.47 6.03
C VAL A 114 15.15 -2.64 6.78
N ASN A 115 16.07 -1.67 6.70
CA ASN A 115 17.44 -1.87 7.18
C ASN A 115 17.60 -1.56 8.68
N GLU A 116 16.90 -0.56 9.18
CA GLU A 116 17.06 -0.06 10.56
C GLU A 116 15.88 -0.49 11.45
N ASP A 117 14.65 -0.52 10.90
CA ASP A 117 13.46 -1.02 11.60
C ASP A 117 13.20 -2.52 11.35
N HIS A 118 14.09 -3.16 10.59
CA HIS A 118 14.19 -4.61 10.39
C HIS A 118 12.93 -5.29 9.81
N LEU A 119 12.18 -4.59 8.97
CA LEU A 119 11.03 -5.19 8.29
C LEU A 119 11.45 -6.39 7.42
N THR A 120 10.79 -7.54 7.65
CA THR A 120 10.97 -8.81 6.96
C THR A 120 9.69 -9.31 6.29
N ASP A 121 9.84 -10.32 5.43
CA ASP A 121 8.72 -10.93 4.68
C ASP A 121 7.66 -11.58 5.59
N ASP A 122 8.03 -12.01 6.79
CA ASP A 122 7.10 -12.66 7.73
C ASP A 122 6.26 -11.66 8.55
N GLU A 123 6.62 -10.38 8.54
CA GLU A 123 5.96 -9.37 9.35
C GLU A 123 4.75 -8.72 8.67
N LEU A 124 4.66 -8.78 7.35
CA LEU A 124 3.46 -8.32 6.63
C LEU A 124 2.50 -9.49 6.39
N ALA A 125 1.20 -9.25 6.58
CA ALA A 125 0.19 -10.25 6.21
C ALA A 125 0.17 -10.47 4.70
N PHE A 126 0.47 -9.43 3.92
CA PHE A 126 0.52 -9.43 2.46
C PHE A 126 1.54 -10.45 1.94
N THR A 127 2.80 -10.39 2.37
CA THR A 127 3.85 -11.31 1.91
C THR A 127 3.69 -12.71 2.49
N ARG A 128 3.19 -12.86 3.72
CA ARG A 128 2.82 -14.18 4.25
C ARG A 128 1.72 -14.86 3.44
N ARG A 129 0.75 -14.07 2.95
CA ARG A 129 -0.39 -14.59 2.20
C ARG A 129 -0.08 -14.82 0.73
N TYR A 130 0.62 -13.89 0.08
CA TYR A 130 0.81 -13.88 -1.37
C TYR A 130 2.22 -14.26 -1.80
N GLY A 131 3.13 -14.49 -0.84
CA GLY A 131 4.55 -14.65 -1.11
C GLY A 131 5.20 -13.34 -1.57
N GLY A 132 6.40 -13.48 -2.13
CA GLY A 132 7.21 -12.34 -2.55
C GLY A 132 8.19 -11.88 -1.47
N SER A 133 8.97 -10.86 -1.81
CA SER A 133 10.00 -10.30 -0.92
C SER A 133 9.77 -8.80 -0.77
N VAL A 134 9.62 -8.35 0.47
CA VAL A 134 9.42 -6.95 0.84
C VAL A 134 10.53 -6.10 0.26
N GLU A 135 11.79 -6.51 0.39
CA GLU A 135 12.92 -5.75 -0.15
C GLU A 135 12.75 -5.50 -1.66
N LYS A 136 12.41 -6.55 -2.42
CA LYS A 136 12.23 -6.46 -3.88
C LYS A 136 10.99 -5.67 -4.28
N ILE A 137 9.94 -5.67 -3.46
CA ILE A 137 8.70 -4.94 -3.71
C ILE A 137 8.88 -3.45 -3.39
N LEU A 138 9.61 -3.10 -2.35
CA LEU A 138 9.69 -1.72 -1.86
C LEU A 138 10.68 -0.86 -2.65
N PHE A 139 11.90 -1.34 -2.90
CA PHE A 139 12.95 -0.56 -3.57
C PHE A 139 14.00 -1.45 -4.25
N GLU A 140 14.78 -0.86 -5.18
CA GLU A 140 15.95 -1.53 -5.75
C GLU A 140 17.18 -1.29 -4.86
N THR A 141 17.89 -2.35 -4.47
CA THR A 141 19.16 -2.21 -3.72
C THR A 141 20.26 -1.66 -4.62
N ASN A 142 21.27 -1.02 -4.03
CA ASN A 142 22.41 -0.52 -4.81
C ASN A 142 23.14 -1.66 -5.54
N ALA A 143 23.27 -2.83 -4.91
CA ALA A 143 23.88 -4.00 -5.52
C ALA A 143 23.04 -4.51 -6.72
N ALA A 144 21.72 -4.64 -6.57
CA ALA A 144 20.84 -5.07 -7.65
C ALA A 144 20.82 -4.07 -8.80
N MET A 145 20.82 -2.76 -8.51
CA MET A 145 20.88 -1.71 -9.51
C MET A 145 22.18 -1.77 -10.34
N GLN A 146 23.33 -2.00 -9.70
CA GLN A 146 24.61 -2.08 -10.42
C GLN A 146 24.73 -3.35 -11.28
N ALA A 147 24.26 -4.49 -10.75
CA ALA A 147 24.18 -5.72 -11.53
C ALA A 147 23.29 -5.52 -12.77
N ARG A 148 22.06 -5.01 -12.57
CA ARG A 148 21.12 -4.72 -13.65
C ARG A 148 21.68 -3.78 -14.71
N LYS A 149 22.36 -2.70 -14.31
CA LYS A 149 22.98 -1.74 -15.25
C LYS A 149 24.07 -2.40 -16.10
N SER A 150 24.84 -3.31 -15.51
CA SER A 150 25.84 -4.10 -16.22
C SER A 150 25.19 -5.05 -17.24
N ASP A 151 24.03 -5.62 -16.87
CA ASP A 151 23.29 -6.59 -17.69
C ASP A 151 22.32 -5.94 -18.69
N GLY A 152 22.17 -4.61 -18.68
CA GLY A 152 21.24 -3.87 -19.54
C GLY A 152 19.76 -4.10 -19.24
N GLY A 153 19.42 -4.64 -18.06
CA GLY A 153 18.05 -5.00 -17.70
C GLY A 153 17.14 -3.78 -17.42
N PRO A 154 15.82 -3.89 -17.68
CA PRO A 154 14.87 -2.84 -17.37
C PRO A 154 14.74 -2.65 -15.85
N PRO A 155 14.50 -1.42 -15.36
CA PRO A 155 14.31 -1.18 -13.93
C PRO A 155 13.17 -2.02 -13.35
N PRO A 156 13.31 -2.56 -12.12
CA PRO A 156 12.23 -3.31 -11.50
C PRO A 156 11.04 -2.41 -11.16
N THR A 157 9.86 -3.02 -11.16
CA THR A 157 8.66 -2.39 -10.59
C THR A 157 8.73 -2.49 -9.07
N THR A 158 8.94 -1.35 -8.41
CA THR A 158 9.07 -1.22 -6.96
C THR A 158 8.13 -0.13 -6.48
N LEU A 159 7.81 -0.07 -5.19
CA LEU A 159 6.96 0.99 -4.64
C LEU A 159 7.53 2.39 -4.90
N VAL A 160 8.87 2.53 -4.88
CA VAL A 160 9.55 3.78 -5.26
C VAL A 160 9.32 4.13 -6.74
N SER A 161 9.46 3.17 -7.66
CA SER A 161 9.26 3.44 -9.10
C SER A 161 7.78 3.69 -9.43
N ILE A 162 6.86 2.96 -8.80
CA ILE A 162 5.41 3.20 -8.89
C ILE A 162 5.07 4.63 -8.47
N ARG A 163 5.53 5.04 -7.29
CA ARG A 163 5.29 6.39 -6.76
C ARG A 163 5.82 7.46 -7.70
N ASN A 164 7.04 7.29 -8.21
CA ASN A 164 7.64 8.26 -9.10
C ASN A 164 6.89 8.36 -10.43
N GLY A 165 6.43 7.23 -10.99
CA GLY A 165 5.58 7.20 -12.18
C GLY A 165 4.27 7.97 -11.98
N LEU A 166 3.57 7.73 -10.87
CA LEU A 166 2.29 8.40 -10.57
C LEU A 166 2.43 9.92 -10.33
N VAL A 167 3.62 10.40 -9.90
CA VAL A 167 3.84 11.82 -9.58
C VAL A 167 4.47 12.60 -10.75
N HIS A 168 5.35 11.96 -11.53
CA HIS A 168 6.14 12.63 -12.56
C HIS A 168 5.82 12.17 -13.99
N GLY A 169 5.14 11.03 -14.14
CA GLY A 169 4.64 10.53 -15.42
C GLY A 169 3.16 10.84 -15.62
N ASP A 170 2.47 9.99 -16.37
CA ASP A 170 1.02 10.01 -16.47
C ASP A 170 0.41 9.24 -15.29
N PRO A 171 -0.35 9.91 -14.40
CA PRO A 171 -0.94 9.26 -13.23
C PRO A 171 -1.97 8.18 -13.60
N PHE A 172 -2.50 8.18 -14.82
CA PHE A 172 -3.48 7.20 -15.30
C PHE A 172 -2.87 6.13 -16.23
N ASP A 173 -1.54 6.10 -16.36
CA ASP A 173 -0.88 5.10 -17.20
C ASP A 173 -0.94 3.68 -16.59
N GLY A 174 -1.12 2.71 -17.49
CA GLY A 174 -1.15 1.29 -17.19
C GLY A 174 -2.37 0.81 -16.40
N LEU A 175 -2.38 -0.49 -16.10
CA LEU A 175 -3.37 -1.09 -15.22
C LEU A 175 -3.08 -0.73 -13.74
N PRO A 176 -4.07 -0.89 -12.85
CA PRO A 176 -3.82 -0.85 -11.42
C PRO A 176 -2.75 -1.85 -10.96
N TRP A 177 -1.99 -1.44 -9.95
CA TRP A 177 -0.99 -2.26 -9.29
C TRP A 177 -1.65 -3.28 -8.38
N SER A 178 -1.45 -4.55 -8.71
CA SER A 178 -2.04 -5.71 -8.04
C SER A 178 -1.84 -5.65 -6.52
N GLY A 179 -2.94 -5.51 -5.76
CA GLY A 179 -2.93 -5.53 -4.30
C GLY A 179 -2.28 -4.33 -3.60
N LEU A 180 -1.95 -3.25 -4.31
CA LEU A 180 -1.18 -2.13 -3.74
C LEU A 180 -1.83 -1.51 -2.49
N LEU A 181 -3.16 -1.38 -2.47
CA LEU A 181 -3.89 -0.85 -1.32
C LEU A 181 -3.69 -1.71 -0.06
N GLU A 182 -3.68 -3.04 -0.22
CA GLU A 182 -3.49 -3.98 0.89
C GLU A 182 -2.04 -3.99 1.38
N LEU A 183 -1.07 -3.98 0.47
CA LEU A 183 0.34 -3.81 0.81
C LEU A 183 0.57 -2.53 1.62
N ILE A 184 0.01 -1.40 1.16
CA ILE A 184 0.12 -0.12 1.86
C ILE A 184 -0.52 -0.17 3.24
N ARG A 185 -1.69 -0.82 3.37
CA ARG A 185 -2.36 -1.01 4.66
C ARG A 185 -1.44 -1.72 5.65
N ASP A 186 -0.85 -2.84 5.24
CA ASP A 186 0.03 -3.64 6.07
C ASP A 186 1.31 -2.89 6.45
N LEU A 187 1.90 -2.12 5.54
CA LEU A 187 3.06 -1.29 5.83
C LEU A 187 2.72 -0.19 6.86
N ILE A 188 1.56 0.46 6.73
CA ILE A 188 1.11 1.46 7.72
C ILE A 188 0.91 0.81 9.09
N GLU A 189 0.27 -0.36 9.15
CA GLU A 189 0.06 -1.06 10.42
C GLU A 189 1.38 -1.53 11.04
N TYR A 190 2.32 -2.00 10.23
CA TYR A 190 3.66 -2.36 10.70
C TYR A 190 4.39 -1.16 11.32
N VAL A 191 4.34 0.00 10.66
CA VAL A 191 4.95 1.25 11.14
C VAL A 191 4.38 1.69 12.50
N TYR A 192 3.12 1.34 12.79
CA TYR A 192 2.44 1.61 14.06
C TYR A 192 2.26 0.36 14.95
N ARG A 193 3.01 -0.72 14.71
CA ARG A 193 2.83 -2.02 15.42
C ARG A 193 2.92 -1.91 16.93
N ASP A 194 3.81 -1.05 17.45
CA ASP A 194 3.96 -0.80 18.89
C ASP A 194 2.70 -0.19 19.52
N MET A 195 1.89 0.52 18.74
CA MET A 195 0.61 1.07 19.20
C MET A 195 -0.52 0.03 19.10
N ILE A 196 -0.48 -0.81 18.06
CA ILE A 196 -1.54 -1.80 17.75
C ILE A 196 -1.45 -3.03 18.68
N ALA A 197 -0.23 -3.52 18.90
CA ALA A 197 0.08 -4.62 19.79
C ALA A 197 1.14 -4.15 20.80
N PRO A 198 0.77 -3.29 21.77
CA PRO A 198 1.73 -2.77 22.74
C PRO A 198 2.38 -3.95 23.47
N ASP A 199 3.70 -3.98 23.42
CA ASP A 199 4.55 -4.98 24.04
C ASP A 199 4.05 -5.30 25.47
N GLN A 200 3.73 -6.57 25.72
CA GLN A 200 3.26 -7.04 27.03
C GLN A 200 4.33 -6.90 28.12
N THR A 201 5.58 -6.61 27.75
CA THR A 201 6.72 -6.50 28.66
C THR A 201 6.63 -5.33 29.64
N LEU A 202 5.84 -4.28 29.35
CA LEU A 202 5.67 -3.12 30.24
C LEU A 202 4.55 -3.28 31.29
N ARG A 203 3.80 -4.39 31.30
CA ARG A 203 2.77 -4.66 32.34
C ARG A 203 3.29 -5.44 33.56
N GLY A 204 4.59 -5.73 33.63
CA GLY A 204 5.22 -6.48 34.73
C GLY A 204 5.99 -5.63 35.76
N ARG A 205 5.87 -4.29 35.75
CA ARG A 205 6.53 -3.41 36.71
C ARG A 205 5.57 -2.37 37.29
N VAL A 206 4.69 -2.83 38.19
CA VAL A 206 4.09 -2.01 39.25
C VAL A 206 4.16 -2.82 40.54
#